data_AF-A0A951IEA9-F1
#
_entry.id   AF-A0A951IEA9-F1
#
_cell.length_a   1.000
_cell.length_b   1.000
_cell.length_c   1.000
_cell.angle_alpha   90.00
_cell.angle_beta   90.00
_cell.angle_gamma   90.00
#
_symmetry.space_group_name_H-M   'P 1'
#
loop_
_entity.id
_entity.type
_entity.pdbx_description
1 polymer ?
#
loop_
_entity_poly.entity_id
_entity_poly.type
_entity_poly.pdbx_seq_one_letter_code
_entity_poly.pdbx_strand_id
1 'polypeptide(L)'
;MRCPIIGIFALSALLLTSLPAQAQRAKEWEYCDESGHGTPDERISNCTVLIESPVGDGDRAVAYNNRGVAWDDKGDQGLAIADYDQAIRLKPNYTRAYYNRGNAYSERDATGDEERAIADYDRAIGLDPKFTFARINRGNALRAKGDTDRALADYDEAIGLDPKLAKTYAHRGITNLSVGALTKALADFKDASELDPENSYMALWRDILNRRSNLPSQLAGAAKNIDMTLWPAPVVRLYLGELAPEAVLSAANDPDPQIKRGQVCDAHFYTGELALQQGNKDEALRLFHLATDCPKSFIEYEGAIAELKALGVTP
;
A
#
# COMPACT_ATOMS: atom_id res chain seq x y z
N MET A 1 2.49 26.72 -85.88
CA MET A 1 1.30 27.34 -85.25
C MET A 1 0.77 26.40 -84.18
N ARG A 2 0.58 26.92 -82.96
CA ARG A 2 -0.32 26.49 -81.85
C ARG A 2 -0.24 25.05 -81.27
N CYS A 3 -0.03 25.04 -79.94
CA CYS A 3 -0.31 24.00 -78.92
C CYS A 3 -1.80 23.54 -78.90
N PRO A 4 -2.22 22.41 -78.24
CA PRO A 4 -2.03 22.13 -76.79
C PRO A 4 -1.69 20.65 -76.43
N ILE A 5 -0.91 20.34 -75.38
CA ILE A 5 -1.26 20.19 -73.94
C ILE A 5 -2.50 19.31 -73.67
N ILE A 6 -2.29 18.05 -73.27
CA ILE A 6 -3.19 17.28 -72.39
C ILE A 6 -2.34 16.55 -71.35
N GLY A 7 -2.65 16.80 -70.09
CA GLY A 7 -1.82 16.48 -68.92
C GLY A 7 -1.93 15.05 -68.40
N ILE A 8 -0.82 14.62 -67.82
CA ILE A 8 -0.73 13.44 -66.96
C ILE A 8 -1.16 13.88 -65.56
N PHE A 9 -2.30 13.38 -65.08
CA PHE A 9 -2.67 13.47 -63.68
C PHE A 9 -1.72 12.60 -62.85
N ALA A 10 -0.72 13.22 -62.23
CA ALA A 10 0.00 12.62 -61.11
C ALA A 10 -0.91 12.69 -59.87
N LEU A 11 -1.42 11.55 -59.41
CA LEU A 11 -1.92 11.41 -58.05
C LEU A 11 -0.74 11.57 -57.09
N SER A 12 -0.48 12.79 -56.64
CA SER A 12 0.35 13.04 -55.46
C SER A 12 -0.49 12.75 -54.23
N ALA A 13 -0.37 11.53 -53.69
CA ALA A 13 -0.84 11.23 -52.36
C ALA A 13 -0.03 12.09 -51.36
N LEU A 14 -0.64 13.13 -50.81
CA LEU A 14 -0.10 13.89 -49.68
C LEU A 14 -0.04 13.00 -48.44
N LEU A 15 1.12 12.40 -48.18
CA LEU A 15 1.47 11.75 -46.92
C LEU A 15 2.14 12.76 -45.97
N LEU A 16 1.43 13.80 -45.49
CA LEU A 16 2.07 14.85 -44.68
C LEU A 16 1.17 15.47 -43.58
N THR A 17 0.52 14.65 -42.73
CA THR A 17 -0.09 15.15 -41.46
C THR A 17 0.16 14.30 -40.22
N SER A 18 0.94 13.21 -40.29
CA SER A 18 1.03 12.24 -39.19
C SER A 18 2.04 12.57 -38.08
N LEU A 19 3.11 13.33 -38.35
CA LEU A 19 4.19 13.54 -37.37
C LEU A 19 3.74 14.30 -36.10
N PRO A 20 2.97 15.41 -36.17
CA PRO A 20 2.49 16.10 -34.98
C PRO A 20 1.51 15.24 -34.17
N ALA A 21 0.64 14.49 -34.85
CA ALA A 21 -0.34 13.62 -34.21
C ALA A 21 0.33 12.40 -33.53
N GLN A 22 1.39 11.86 -34.12
CA GLN A 22 2.14 10.74 -33.56
C GLN A 22 2.98 11.19 -32.34
N ALA A 23 3.61 12.37 -32.40
CA ALA A 23 4.32 12.95 -31.26
C ALA A 23 3.35 13.30 -30.11
N GLN A 24 2.17 13.83 -30.43
CA GLN A 24 1.13 14.12 -29.45
C GLN A 24 0.63 12.83 -28.76
N ARG A 25 0.39 11.76 -29.53
CA ARG A 25 -0.01 10.46 -28.99
C ARG A 25 1.05 9.82 -28.11
N ALA A 26 2.34 10.00 -28.42
CA ALA A 26 3.42 9.52 -27.56
C ALA A 26 3.40 10.22 -26.19
N LYS A 27 3.14 11.54 -26.18
CA LYS A 27 2.99 12.32 -24.96
C LYS A 27 1.75 11.90 -24.15
N GLU A 28 0.62 11.62 -24.81
CA GLU A 28 -0.57 11.12 -24.12
C GLU A 28 -0.30 9.79 -23.39
N TRP A 29 0.48 8.90 -23.99
CA TRP A 29 0.91 7.66 -23.34
C TRP A 29 1.92 7.87 -22.21
N GLU A 30 2.86 8.81 -22.39
CA GLU A 30 3.81 9.21 -21.36
C GLU A 30 3.11 9.73 -20.09
N TYR A 31 1.98 10.42 -20.25
CA TYR A 31 1.18 10.92 -19.14
C TYR A 31 -0.01 10.00 -18.79
N CYS A 32 -0.25 8.93 -19.54
CA CYS A 32 -1.22 7.89 -19.19
C CYS A 32 -0.49 6.62 -18.76
N ASP A 33 0.23 6.73 -17.65
CA ASP A 33 0.97 5.62 -17.08
C ASP A 33 0.74 5.46 -15.58
N GLU A 34 1.20 4.32 -15.08
CA GLU A 34 1.13 3.98 -13.67
C GLU A 34 2.40 4.37 -12.90
N SER A 35 3.42 4.91 -13.56
CA SER A 35 4.67 5.35 -12.92
C SER A 35 4.52 6.67 -12.17
N GLY A 36 3.34 7.31 -12.26
CA GLY A 36 3.05 8.53 -11.52
C GLY A 36 3.66 9.78 -12.15
N HIS A 37 3.92 9.77 -13.47
CA HIS A 37 4.30 10.99 -14.16
C HIS A 37 3.12 11.97 -14.19
N GLY A 38 3.35 13.17 -13.66
CA GLY A 38 2.33 14.22 -13.57
C GLY A 38 1.35 14.04 -12.41
N THR A 39 0.52 15.06 -12.22
CA THR A 39 -0.55 15.05 -11.22
C THR A 39 -1.62 14.00 -11.56
N PRO A 40 -2.41 13.52 -10.57
CA PRO A 40 -3.53 12.63 -10.85
C PRO A 40 -4.50 13.20 -11.91
N ASP A 41 -4.78 14.51 -11.90
CA ASP A 41 -5.64 15.16 -12.89
C ASP A 41 -5.06 15.14 -14.31
N GLU A 42 -3.75 15.35 -14.46
CA GLU A 42 -3.06 15.23 -15.75
C GLU A 42 -3.14 13.80 -16.27
N ARG A 43 -2.92 12.80 -15.41
CA ARG A 43 -3.04 11.39 -15.79
C ARG A 43 -4.46 11.04 -16.23
N ILE A 44 -5.46 11.48 -15.47
CA ILE A 44 -6.87 11.29 -15.80
C ILE A 44 -7.21 11.88 -17.17
N SER A 45 -6.77 13.12 -17.42
CA SER A 45 -7.01 13.82 -18.67
C SER A 45 -6.40 13.08 -19.86
N ASN A 46 -5.12 12.73 -19.79
CA ASN A 46 -4.42 12.07 -20.89
C ASN A 46 -4.95 10.66 -21.16
N CYS A 47 -5.24 9.87 -20.12
CA CYS A 47 -5.87 8.57 -20.31
C CYS A 47 -7.27 8.67 -20.92
N THR A 48 -8.04 9.71 -20.57
CA THR A 48 -9.37 9.94 -21.16
C THR A 48 -9.27 10.19 -22.67
N VAL A 49 -8.29 10.99 -23.12
CA VAL A 49 -8.05 11.20 -24.55
C VAL A 49 -7.74 9.90 -25.28
N LEU A 50 -6.91 9.02 -24.69
CA LEU A 50 -6.60 7.71 -25.27
C LEU A 50 -7.81 6.79 -25.31
N ILE A 51 -8.61 6.78 -24.25
CA ILE A 51 -9.86 6.02 -24.16
C ILE A 51 -10.86 6.51 -25.22
N GLU A 52 -10.88 7.78 -25.60
CA GLU A 52 -11.81 8.29 -26.62
C GLU A 52 -11.24 8.19 -28.05
N SER A 53 -9.94 7.93 -28.16
CA SER A 53 -9.23 7.81 -29.44
C SER A 53 -9.44 6.46 -30.14
N PRO A 54 -9.14 6.35 -31.45
CA PRO A 54 -9.16 5.10 -32.19
C PRO A 54 -7.90 4.26 -31.88
N VAL A 55 -7.79 3.77 -30.64
CA VAL A 55 -6.80 2.78 -30.19
C VAL A 55 -7.44 1.40 -30.08
N GLY A 56 -6.63 0.34 -30.19
CA GLY A 56 -7.12 -1.04 -30.08
C GLY A 56 -7.59 -1.39 -28.67
N ASP A 57 -8.39 -2.44 -28.53
CA ASP A 57 -8.97 -2.82 -27.23
C ASP A 57 -7.92 -3.12 -26.16
N GLY A 58 -6.78 -3.70 -26.55
CA GLY A 58 -5.66 -3.95 -25.65
C GLY A 58 -5.08 -2.66 -25.06
N ASP A 59 -4.83 -1.67 -25.91
CA ASP A 59 -4.33 -0.35 -25.48
C ASP A 59 -5.40 0.40 -24.68
N ARG A 60 -6.65 0.36 -25.13
CA ARG A 60 -7.78 0.95 -24.42
C ARG A 60 -7.94 0.37 -23.01
N ALA A 61 -7.75 -0.93 -22.85
CA ALA A 61 -7.75 -1.58 -21.54
C ALA A 61 -6.64 -1.06 -20.63
N VAL A 62 -5.42 -0.84 -21.17
CA VAL A 62 -4.31 -0.22 -20.42
C VAL A 62 -4.67 1.21 -20.01
N ALA A 63 -5.22 2.02 -20.92
CA ALA A 63 -5.61 3.39 -20.60
C ALA A 63 -6.69 3.47 -19.52
N TYR A 64 -7.70 2.58 -19.56
CA TYR A 64 -8.68 2.44 -18.49
C TYR A 64 -8.04 2.08 -17.16
N ASN A 65 -7.19 1.04 -17.13
CA ASN A 65 -6.49 0.65 -15.90
C ASN A 65 -5.65 1.80 -15.33
N ASN A 66 -4.90 2.52 -16.16
CA ASN A 66 -4.03 3.61 -15.71
C ASN A 66 -4.85 4.81 -15.22
N ARG A 67 -5.98 5.10 -15.86
CA ARG A 67 -6.92 6.11 -15.36
C ARG A 67 -7.52 5.72 -14.02
N GLY A 68 -7.84 4.43 -13.84
CA GLY A 68 -8.28 3.88 -12.57
C GLY A 68 -7.26 4.13 -11.45
N VAL A 69 -5.97 3.87 -11.71
CA VAL A 69 -4.88 4.16 -10.74
C VAL A 69 -4.85 5.65 -10.37
N ALA A 70 -5.02 6.53 -11.35
CA ALA A 70 -5.06 7.97 -11.08
C ALA A 70 -6.31 8.40 -10.28
N TRP A 71 -7.44 7.68 -10.37
CA TRP A 71 -8.60 7.88 -9.50
C TRP A 71 -8.36 7.38 -8.07
N ASP A 72 -7.70 6.24 -7.91
CA ASP A 72 -7.28 5.74 -6.59
C ASP A 72 -6.34 6.74 -5.90
N ASP A 73 -5.40 7.33 -6.64
CA ASP A 73 -4.51 8.38 -6.12
C ASP A 73 -5.26 9.65 -5.69
N LYS A 74 -6.49 9.86 -6.18
CA LYS A 74 -7.41 10.92 -5.72
C LYS A 74 -8.33 10.48 -4.59
N GLY A 75 -8.31 9.20 -4.22
CA GLY A 75 -9.20 8.60 -3.25
C GLY A 75 -10.64 8.40 -3.77
N ASP A 76 -10.85 8.37 -5.10
CA ASP A 76 -12.16 8.05 -5.68
C ASP A 76 -12.21 6.58 -6.13
N GLN A 77 -12.35 5.68 -5.14
CA GLN A 77 -12.37 4.24 -5.41
C GLN A 77 -13.55 3.84 -6.30
N GLY A 78 -14.65 4.60 -6.28
CA GLY A 78 -15.81 4.33 -7.12
C GLY A 78 -15.52 4.48 -8.61
N LEU A 79 -14.86 5.58 -8.99
CA LEU A 79 -14.41 5.80 -10.36
C LEU A 79 -13.27 4.85 -10.76
N ALA A 80 -12.36 4.55 -9.84
CA ALA A 80 -11.28 3.60 -10.09
C ALA A 80 -11.81 2.20 -10.42
N ILE A 81 -12.71 1.66 -9.59
CA ILE A 81 -13.37 0.36 -9.81
C ILE A 81 -14.08 0.32 -11.17
N ALA A 82 -14.82 1.38 -11.53
CA ALA A 82 -15.52 1.44 -12.80
C ALA A 82 -14.56 1.38 -14.01
N ASP A 83 -13.40 2.03 -13.92
CA ASP A 83 -12.38 1.97 -14.96
C ASP A 83 -11.69 0.60 -15.01
N TYR A 84 -11.40 -0.02 -13.87
CA TYR A 84 -10.87 -1.39 -13.84
C TYR A 84 -11.85 -2.40 -14.42
N ASP A 85 -13.15 -2.23 -14.19
CA ASP A 85 -14.19 -3.05 -14.83
C ASP A 85 -14.13 -2.95 -16.36
N GLN A 86 -13.92 -1.74 -16.90
CA GLN A 86 -13.74 -1.55 -18.35
C GLN A 86 -12.47 -2.23 -18.86
N ALA A 87 -11.35 -2.08 -18.14
CA ALA A 87 -10.09 -2.73 -18.49
C ALA A 87 -10.23 -4.26 -18.54
N ILE A 88 -10.87 -4.86 -17.53
CA ILE A 88 -11.11 -6.31 -17.44
C ILE A 88 -12.08 -6.77 -18.54
N ARG A 89 -13.12 -5.99 -18.84
CA ARG A 89 -14.08 -6.31 -19.91
C ARG A 89 -13.39 -6.37 -21.28
N LEU A 90 -12.50 -5.44 -21.56
CA LEU A 90 -11.76 -5.36 -22.82
C LEU A 90 -10.62 -6.39 -22.88
N LYS A 91 -10.01 -6.71 -21.73
CA LYS A 91 -8.89 -7.63 -21.59
C LYS A 91 -9.08 -8.56 -20.39
N PRO A 92 -9.82 -9.68 -20.53
CA PRO A 92 -10.19 -10.58 -19.41
C PRO A 92 -9.02 -11.34 -18.74
N ASN A 93 -7.82 -11.25 -19.30
CA ASN A 93 -6.58 -11.81 -18.76
C ASN A 93 -5.61 -10.70 -18.29
N TYR A 94 -6.11 -9.51 -18.01
CA TYR A 94 -5.28 -8.41 -17.52
C TYR A 94 -5.03 -8.53 -16.01
N THR A 95 -4.01 -9.29 -15.64
CA THR A 95 -3.60 -9.54 -14.24
C THR A 95 -3.60 -8.28 -13.38
N ARG A 96 -3.03 -7.18 -13.89
CA ARG A 96 -2.89 -5.94 -13.14
C ARG A 96 -4.22 -5.24 -12.87
N ALA A 97 -5.17 -5.27 -13.81
CA ALA A 97 -6.47 -4.67 -13.60
C ALA A 97 -7.26 -5.39 -12.50
N TYR A 98 -7.15 -6.72 -12.40
CA TYR A 98 -7.70 -7.46 -11.27
C TYR A 98 -7.02 -7.07 -9.95
N TYR A 99 -5.69 -7.07 -9.91
CA TYR A 99 -4.96 -6.67 -8.70
C TYR A 99 -5.32 -5.26 -8.22
N ASN A 100 -5.37 -4.28 -9.13
CA ASN A 100 -5.69 -2.90 -8.80
C ASN A 100 -7.15 -2.76 -8.33
N ARG A 101 -8.11 -3.43 -8.99
CA ARG A 101 -9.50 -3.44 -8.53
C ARG A 101 -9.66 -4.10 -7.16
N GLY A 102 -8.87 -5.14 -6.89
CA GLY A 102 -8.80 -5.75 -5.56
C GLY A 102 -8.35 -4.76 -4.49
N ASN A 103 -7.29 -3.99 -4.75
CA ASN A 103 -6.84 -2.93 -3.84
C ASN A 103 -7.93 -1.88 -3.62
N ALA A 104 -8.57 -1.40 -4.68
CA ALA A 104 -9.65 -0.44 -4.58
C ALA A 104 -10.84 -0.97 -3.76
N TYR A 105 -11.16 -2.27 -3.85
CA TYR A 105 -12.19 -2.89 -3.00
C TYR A 105 -11.80 -2.96 -1.52
N SER A 106 -10.54 -3.29 -1.20
CA SER A 106 -10.05 -3.28 0.19
C SER A 106 -9.99 -1.87 0.78
N GLU A 107 -9.82 -0.83 -0.05
CA GLU A 107 -9.67 0.56 0.41
C GLU A 107 -10.98 1.37 0.44
N ARG A 108 -12.05 0.88 -0.20
CA ARG A 108 -13.29 1.66 -0.46
C ARG A 108 -14.06 2.10 0.80
N ASP A 109 -14.08 1.30 1.86
CA ASP A 109 -14.77 1.66 3.10
C ASP A 109 -14.08 1.05 4.34
N ALA A 110 -14.50 1.47 5.54
CA ALA A 110 -13.94 1.00 6.80
C ALA A 110 -14.18 -0.50 7.07
N THR A 111 -14.86 -1.23 6.20
CA THR A 111 -15.02 -2.69 6.27
C THR A 111 -14.37 -3.42 5.11
N GLY A 112 -14.02 -2.73 4.02
CA GLY A 112 -13.55 -3.30 2.77
C GLY A 112 -14.58 -4.27 2.18
N ASP A 113 -14.72 -4.31 0.86
CA ASP A 113 -15.38 -5.47 0.24
C ASP A 113 -14.35 -6.60 0.11
N GLU A 114 -13.86 -7.09 1.26
CA GLU A 114 -12.70 -7.99 1.32
C GLU A 114 -12.97 -9.30 0.56
N GLU A 115 -14.21 -9.76 0.50
CA GLU A 115 -14.59 -10.87 -0.38
C GLU A 115 -14.31 -10.58 -1.86
N ARG A 116 -14.67 -9.39 -2.35
CA ARG A 116 -14.38 -8.99 -3.73
C ARG A 116 -12.89 -8.77 -3.96
N ALA A 117 -12.20 -8.16 -2.99
CA ALA A 117 -10.75 -7.99 -3.06
C ALA A 117 -10.03 -9.35 -3.18
N ILE A 118 -10.37 -10.31 -2.30
CA ILE A 118 -9.84 -11.68 -2.33
C ILE A 118 -10.13 -12.36 -3.66
N ALA A 119 -11.36 -12.24 -4.19
CA ALA A 119 -11.71 -12.84 -5.48
C ALA A 119 -10.88 -12.28 -6.65
N ASP A 120 -10.61 -10.97 -6.63
CA ASP A 120 -9.78 -10.32 -7.63
C ASP A 120 -8.30 -10.68 -7.49
N TYR A 121 -7.79 -10.78 -6.26
CA TYR A 121 -6.43 -11.28 -6.02
C TYR A 121 -6.29 -12.75 -6.43
N ASP A 122 -7.27 -13.60 -6.15
CA ASP A 122 -7.32 -14.99 -6.61
C ASP A 122 -7.21 -15.05 -8.14
N ARG A 123 -7.94 -14.18 -8.83
CA ARG A 123 -7.90 -14.10 -10.28
C ARG A 123 -6.55 -13.60 -10.80
N ALA A 124 -5.96 -12.58 -10.17
CA ALA A 124 -4.63 -12.10 -10.51
C ALA A 124 -3.56 -13.19 -10.30
N ILE A 125 -3.60 -13.89 -9.17
CA ILE A 125 -2.71 -15.02 -8.83
C ILE A 125 -2.87 -16.17 -9.83
N GLY A 126 -4.10 -16.49 -10.23
CA GLY A 126 -4.37 -17.53 -11.22
C GLY A 126 -3.88 -17.18 -12.63
N LEU A 127 -3.83 -15.89 -12.98
CA LEU A 127 -3.29 -15.40 -14.25
C LEU A 127 -1.76 -15.31 -14.23
N ASP A 128 -1.18 -14.86 -13.12
CA ASP A 128 0.26 -14.81 -12.89
C ASP A 128 0.62 -15.34 -11.49
N PRO A 129 0.98 -16.63 -11.39
CA PRO A 129 1.38 -17.23 -10.12
C PRO A 129 2.64 -16.64 -9.51
N LYS A 130 3.43 -15.83 -10.24
CA LYS A 130 4.63 -15.17 -9.71
C LYS A 130 4.36 -13.74 -9.27
N PHE A 131 3.11 -13.26 -9.37
CA PHE A 131 2.78 -11.91 -8.96
C PHE A 131 2.70 -11.79 -7.43
N THR A 132 3.87 -11.59 -6.81
CA THR A 132 4.05 -11.60 -5.35
C THR A 132 3.14 -10.62 -4.63
N PHE A 133 2.93 -9.41 -5.17
CA PHE A 133 2.09 -8.39 -4.53
C PHE A 133 0.63 -8.80 -4.40
N ALA A 134 0.07 -9.56 -5.36
CA ALA A 134 -1.29 -10.06 -5.25
C ALA A 134 -1.45 -11.06 -4.09
N ARG A 135 -0.43 -11.87 -3.81
CA ARG A 135 -0.41 -12.77 -2.63
C ARG A 135 -0.33 -12.00 -1.33
N ILE A 136 0.56 -11.02 -1.25
CA ILE A 136 0.72 -10.18 -0.04
C ILE A 136 -0.62 -9.52 0.29
N ASN A 137 -1.29 -8.92 -0.70
CA ASN A 137 -2.54 -8.21 -0.46
C ASN A 137 -3.71 -9.16 -0.21
N ARG A 138 -3.75 -10.35 -0.85
CA ARG A 138 -4.71 -11.39 -0.47
C ARG A 138 -4.50 -11.84 0.97
N GLY A 139 -3.26 -12.04 1.39
CA GLY A 139 -2.92 -12.36 2.79
C GLY A 139 -3.40 -11.29 3.76
N ASN A 140 -3.21 -10.00 3.42
CA ASN A 140 -3.71 -8.89 4.23
C ASN A 140 -5.25 -8.90 4.34
N ALA A 141 -5.97 -9.06 3.22
CA ALA A 141 -7.42 -9.15 3.21
C ALA A 141 -7.96 -10.37 4.00
N LEU A 142 -7.29 -11.53 3.87
CA LEU A 142 -7.60 -12.73 4.64
C LEU A 142 -7.38 -12.52 6.14
N ARG A 143 -6.28 -11.87 6.52
CA ARG A 143 -5.98 -11.51 7.91
C ARG A 143 -7.03 -10.57 8.48
N ALA A 144 -7.43 -9.53 7.73
CA ALA A 144 -8.49 -8.61 8.14
C ALA A 144 -9.82 -9.32 8.39
N LYS A 145 -10.11 -10.38 7.63
CA LYS A 145 -11.25 -11.28 7.84
C LYS A 145 -11.08 -12.32 8.97
N GLY A 146 -9.92 -12.38 9.59
CA GLY A 146 -9.59 -13.38 10.61
C GLY A 146 -9.25 -14.77 10.07
N ASP A 147 -9.07 -14.92 8.75
CA ASP A 147 -8.61 -16.16 8.11
C ASP A 147 -7.08 -16.25 8.15
N THR A 148 -6.56 -16.38 9.37
CA THR A 148 -5.13 -16.30 9.66
C THR A 148 -4.33 -17.42 9.00
N ASP A 149 -4.85 -18.65 8.94
CA ASP A 149 -4.11 -19.78 8.36
C ASP A 149 -3.82 -19.57 6.87
N ARG A 150 -4.82 -19.10 6.12
CA ARG A 150 -4.63 -18.78 4.70
C ARG A 150 -3.77 -17.54 4.50
N ALA A 151 -3.89 -16.53 5.37
CA ALA A 151 -3.02 -15.36 5.32
C ALA A 151 -1.53 -15.74 5.51
N LEU A 152 -1.22 -16.59 6.50
CA LEU A 152 0.14 -17.07 6.74
C LEU A 152 0.69 -17.86 5.56
N ALA A 153 -0.13 -18.73 4.94
CA ALA A 153 0.26 -19.47 3.75
C ALA A 153 0.60 -18.55 2.57
N ASP A 154 -0.17 -17.47 2.37
CA ASP A 154 0.09 -16.49 1.32
C ASP A 154 1.40 -15.74 1.54
N TYR A 155 1.70 -15.37 2.79
CA TYR A 155 2.98 -14.73 3.11
C TYR A 155 4.16 -15.69 2.94
N ASP A 156 4.00 -16.96 3.31
CA ASP A 156 5.01 -17.99 3.10
C ASP A 156 5.33 -18.18 1.62
N GLU A 157 4.31 -18.28 0.76
CA GLU A 157 4.49 -18.33 -0.70
C GLU A 157 5.15 -17.06 -1.23
N ALA A 158 4.70 -15.88 -0.78
CA ALA A 158 5.26 -14.60 -1.21
C ALA A 158 6.74 -14.44 -0.82
N ILE A 159 7.14 -14.89 0.37
CA ILE A 159 8.54 -14.93 0.82
C ILE A 159 9.36 -15.92 -0.02
N GLY A 160 8.77 -17.07 -0.37
CA GLY A 160 9.40 -18.04 -1.27
C GLY A 160 9.66 -17.48 -2.69
N LEU A 161 8.78 -16.61 -3.18
CA LEU A 161 8.91 -15.95 -4.48
C LEU A 161 9.90 -14.78 -4.46
N ASP A 162 9.84 -13.94 -3.42
CA ASP A 162 10.74 -12.81 -3.23
C ASP A 162 11.16 -12.66 -1.76
N PRO A 163 12.30 -13.25 -1.36
CA PRO A 163 12.75 -13.25 0.03
C PRO A 163 13.33 -11.91 0.49
N LYS A 164 13.41 -10.89 -0.40
CA LYS A 164 13.97 -9.57 -0.07
C LYS A 164 12.90 -8.52 0.25
N LEU A 165 11.61 -8.87 0.17
CA LEU A 165 10.53 -7.97 0.52
C LEU A 165 10.33 -7.91 2.04
N ALA A 166 11.00 -6.95 2.70
CA ALA A 166 10.89 -6.70 4.14
C ALA A 166 9.42 -6.63 4.62
N LYS A 167 8.55 -5.95 3.86
CA LYS A 167 7.13 -5.80 4.19
C LYS A 167 6.38 -7.13 4.31
N THR A 168 6.77 -8.16 3.57
CA THR A 168 6.10 -9.47 3.64
C THR A 168 6.36 -10.15 4.97
N TYR A 169 7.59 -10.06 5.47
CA TYR A 169 7.94 -10.51 6.82
C TYR A 169 7.18 -9.70 7.87
N ALA A 170 7.12 -8.37 7.74
CA ALA A 170 6.35 -7.54 8.68
C ALA A 170 4.87 -7.96 8.75
N HIS A 171 4.21 -8.17 7.61
CA HIS A 171 2.81 -8.64 7.56
C HIS A 171 2.65 -10.03 8.19
N ARG A 172 3.56 -10.98 7.92
CA ARG A 172 3.54 -12.29 8.56
C ARG A 172 3.80 -12.20 10.06
N GLY A 173 4.68 -11.30 10.49
CA GLY A 173 5.02 -11.04 11.88
C GLY A 173 3.84 -10.51 12.70
N ILE A 174 3.09 -9.55 12.15
CA ILE A 174 1.85 -9.03 12.76
C ILE A 174 0.80 -10.14 12.88
N THR A 175 0.67 -10.95 11.84
CA THR A 175 -0.25 -12.09 11.81
C THR A 175 0.13 -13.13 12.87
N ASN A 176 1.42 -13.43 13.01
CA ASN A 176 1.92 -14.31 14.07
C ASN A 176 1.70 -13.70 15.47
N LEU A 177 1.82 -12.38 15.62
CA LEU A 177 1.56 -11.70 16.89
C LEU A 177 0.08 -11.80 17.29
N SER A 178 -0.85 -11.60 16.36
CA SER A 178 -2.30 -11.63 16.64
C SER A 178 -2.81 -13.01 17.08
N VAL A 179 -2.12 -14.08 16.72
CA VAL A 179 -2.37 -15.46 17.20
C VAL A 179 -1.49 -15.87 18.38
N GLY A 180 -0.72 -14.93 18.96
CA GLY A 180 0.13 -15.18 20.14
C GLY A 180 1.43 -15.92 19.86
N ALA A 181 1.83 -16.09 18.59
CA ALA A 181 3.07 -16.75 18.20
C ALA A 181 4.28 -15.81 18.29
N LEU A 182 4.56 -15.31 19.49
CA LEU A 182 5.57 -14.26 19.77
C LEU A 182 6.96 -14.58 19.18
N THR A 183 7.44 -15.81 19.31
CA THR A 183 8.75 -16.21 18.78
C THR A 183 8.82 -16.13 17.26
N LYS A 184 7.74 -16.48 16.56
CA LYS A 184 7.66 -16.38 15.10
C LYS A 184 7.59 -14.91 14.66
N ALA A 185 6.77 -14.11 15.34
CA ALA A 185 6.67 -12.67 15.10
C ALA A 185 8.03 -11.98 15.27
N LEU A 186 8.77 -12.29 16.34
CA LEU A 186 10.11 -11.74 16.56
C LEU A 186 11.09 -12.12 15.44
N ALA A 187 11.06 -13.37 14.95
CA ALA A 187 11.89 -13.80 13.84
C ALA A 187 11.56 -13.00 12.56
N ASP A 188 10.27 -12.84 12.26
CA ASP A 188 9.79 -12.06 11.12
C ASP A 188 10.22 -10.59 11.18
N PHE A 189 10.05 -9.91 12.31
CA PHE A 189 10.47 -8.52 12.47
C PHE A 189 11.99 -8.35 12.49
N LYS A 190 12.73 -9.36 12.96
CA LYS A 190 14.19 -9.39 12.81
C LYS A 190 14.56 -9.37 11.33
N ASP A 191 14.02 -10.29 10.54
CA ASP A 191 14.33 -10.38 9.11
C ASP A 191 13.89 -9.12 8.35
N ALA A 192 12.70 -8.59 8.66
CA ALA A 192 12.21 -7.32 8.09
C ALA A 192 13.17 -6.14 8.38
N SER A 193 13.62 -5.99 9.63
CA SER A 193 14.55 -4.92 10.02
C SER A 193 15.96 -5.06 9.42
N GLU A 194 16.39 -6.28 9.10
CA GLU A 194 17.69 -6.53 8.48
C GLU A 194 17.65 -6.29 6.97
N LEU A 195 16.49 -6.52 6.34
CA LEU A 195 16.24 -6.23 4.93
C LEU A 195 16.01 -4.73 4.67
N ASP A 196 15.44 -4.01 5.64
CA ASP A 196 15.13 -2.57 5.55
C ASP A 196 15.60 -1.83 6.83
N PRO A 197 16.93 -1.60 6.99
CA PRO A 197 17.52 -1.07 8.21
C PRO A 197 17.25 0.42 8.44
N GLU A 198 16.75 1.14 7.44
CA GLU A 198 16.41 2.57 7.52
C GLU A 198 14.96 2.78 8.00
N ASN A 199 14.17 1.71 8.07
CA ASN A 199 12.77 1.76 8.45
C ASN A 199 12.56 1.73 9.96
N SER A 200 12.17 2.89 10.50
CA SER A 200 11.91 3.10 11.92
C SER A 200 10.87 2.15 12.50
N TYR A 201 9.81 1.83 11.76
CA TYR A 201 8.76 0.94 12.24
C TYR A 201 9.28 -0.48 12.42
N MET A 202 10.11 -0.98 11.49
CA MET A 202 10.71 -2.30 11.62
C MET A 202 11.64 -2.38 12.84
N ALA A 203 12.41 -1.33 13.10
CA ALA A 203 13.26 -1.23 14.28
C ALA A 203 12.43 -1.19 15.59
N LEU A 204 11.35 -0.39 15.62
CA LEU A 204 10.45 -0.28 16.77
C LEU A 204 9.76 -1.61 17.10
N TRP A 205 9.14 -2.25 16.10
CA TRP A 205 8.46 -3.53 16.30
C TRP A 205 9.42 -4.62 16.76
N ARG A 206 10.63 -4.70 16.16
CA ARG A 206 11.67 -5.62 16.65
C ARG A 206 12.05 -5.33 18.10
N ASP A 207 12.19 -4.06 18.48
CA ASP A 207 12.56 -3.67 19.84
C ASP A 207 11.48 -4.03 20.86
N ILE A 208 10.21 -3.76 20.54
CA ILE A 208 9.05 -4.14 21.36
C ILE A 208 9.03 -5.65 21.60
N LEU A 209 9.22 -6.45 20.54
CA LEU A 209 9.20 -7.91 20.64
C LEU A 209 10.43 -8.47 21.36
N ASN A 210 11.60 -7.84 21.24
CA ASN A 210 12.77 -8.16 22.05
C ASN A 210 12.46 -7.96 23.54
N ARG A 211 11.91 -6.80 23.93
CA ARG A 211 11.55 -6.52 25.33
C ARG A 211 10.54 -7.51 25.89
N ARG A 212 9.48 -7.81 25.12
CA ARG A 212 8.48 -8.83 25.46
C ARG A 212 9.08 -10.22 25.64
N SER A 213 10.17 -10.50 24.95
CA SER A 213 10.91 -11.77 25.01
C SER A 213 12.07 -11.76 26.01
N ASN A 214 12.21 -10.72 26.85
CA ASN A 214 13.33 -10.51 27.77
C ASN A 214 14.71 -10.51 27.07
N LEU A 215 14.76 -10.03 25.83
CA LEU A 215 15.98 -9.84 25.07
C LEU A 215 16.44 -8.37 25.15
N PRO A 216 17.75 -8.09 25.04
CA PRO A 216 18.26 -6.73 25.08
C PRO A 216 17.76 -5.91 23.89
N SER A 217 17.42 -4.66 24.15
CA SER A 217 17.09 -3.67 23.12
C SER A 217 18.26 -3.50 22.13
N GLN A 218 17.92 -3.37 20.85
CA GLN A 218 18.86 -3.08 19.77
C GLN A 218 18.61 -1.69 19.14
N LEU A 219 17.62 -0.95 19.65
CA LEU A 219 17.11 0.26 19.03
C LEU A 219 18.17 1.36 18.91
N ALA A 220 19.04 1.53 19.91
CA ALA A 220 20.12 2.52 19.86
C ALA A 220 21.13 2.25 18.72
N GLY A 221 21.31 0.98 18.34
CA GLY A 221 22.09 0.59 17.18
C GLY A 221 21.36 0.91 15.87
N ALA A 222 20.09 0.52 15.78
CA ALA A 222 19.25 0.76 14.60
C ALA A 222 19.04 2.26 14.31
N ALA A 223 18.88 3.08 15.35
CA ALA A 223 18.68 4.52 15.26
C ALA A 223 19.80 5.27 14.52
N LYS A 224 20.98 4.66 14.35
CA LYS A 224 22.08 5.23 13.57
C LYS A 224 21.83 5.22 12.05
N ASN A 225 20.93 4.36 11.58
CA ASN A 225 20.58 4.20 10.18
C ASN A 225 19.21 4.83 9.84
N ILE A 226 18.51 5.37 10.84
CA ILE A 226 17.16 5.91 10.69
C ILE A 226 17.25 7.43 10.53
N ASP A 227 16.42 8.00 9.66
CA ASP A 227 16.22 9.45 9.61
C ASP A 227 15.44 9.92 10.85
N MET A 228 16.19 10.40 11.85
CA MET A 228 15.64 10.90 13.11
C MET A 228 15.03 12.32 13.02
N THR A 229 14.81 12.84 11.80
CA THR A 229 14.11 14.11 11.54
C THR A 229 12.64 13.92 11.11
N LEU A 230 12.30 12.72 10.64
CA LEU A 230 10.95 12.38 10.15
C LEU A 230 10.16 11.60 11.20
N TRP A 231 8.84 11.61 11.10
CA TRP A 231 8.00 10.69 11.86
C TRP A 231 8.34 9.22 11.48
N PRO A 232 8.46 8.26 12.42
CA PRO A 232 8.13 8.31 13.85
C PRO A 232 9.34 8.56 14.79
N ALA A 233 10.31 9.43 14.43
CA ALA A 233 11.48 9.70 15.29
C ALA A 233 11.15 10.09 16.76
N PRO A 234 10.09 10.86 17.07
CA PRO A 234 9.68 11.09 18.46
C PRO A 234 9.37 9.78 19.22
N VAL A 235 8.76 8.79 18.56
CA VAL A 235 8.51 7.47 19.13
C VAL A 235 9.81 6.70 19.35
N VAL A 236 10.77 6.77 18.42
CA VAL A 236 12.09 6.16 18.62
C VAL A 236 12.77 6.76 19.86
N ARG A 237 12.72 8.09 20.02
CA ARG A 237 13.27 8.78 21.20
C ARG A 237 12.57 8.40 22.50
N LEU A 238 11.26 8.15 22.47
CA LEU A 238 10.51 7.61 23.62
C LEU A 238 11.11 6.27 24.08
N TYR A 239 11.35 5.33 23.16
CA TYR A 239 11.88 4.01 23.48
C TYR A 239 13.37 4.01 23.87
N LEU A 240 14.11 5.05 23.46
CA LEU A 240 15.48 5.33 23.93
C LEU A 240 15.53 6.04 25.28
N GLY A 241 14.38 6.48 25.83
CA GLY A 241 14.31 7.23 27.08
C GLY A 241 14.74 8.70 26.95
N GLU A 242 14.77 9.23 25.72
CA GLU A 242 15.17 10.59 25.41
C GLU A 242 13.99 11.57 25.36
N LEU A 243 12.76 11.06 25.25
CA LEU A 243 11.55 11.86 25.13
C LEU A 243 10.43 11.28 26.01
N ALA A 244 9.69 12.15 26.67
CA ALA A 244 8.57 11.75 27.52
C ALA A 244 7.30 11.50 26.68
N PRO A 245 6.38 10.60 27.12
CA PRO A 245 5.13 10.29 26.43
C PRO A 245 4.33 11.50 25.95
N GLU A 246 4.16 12.50 26.82
CA GLU A 246 3.41 13.72 26.53
C GLU A 246 4.04 14.56 25.41
N ALA A 247 5.37 14.50 25.28
CA ALA A 247 6.10 15.21 24.24
C ALA A 247 6.00 14.49 22.89
N VAL A 248 5.83 13.16 22.87
CA VAL A 248 5.53 12.41 21.64
C VAL A 248 4.18 12.83 21.07
N LEU A 249 3.14 12.85 21.91
CA LEU A 249 1.81 13.29 21.49
C LEU A 249 1.80 14.76 21.06
N SER A 250 2.55 15.61 21.75
CA SER A 250 2.70 17.03 21.36
C SER A 250 3.40 17.20 20.02
N ALA A 251 4.33 16.29 19.66
CA ALA A 251 5.01 16.30 18.37
C ALA A 251 4.11 15.82 17.21
N ALA A 252 3.05 15.05 17.49
CA ALA A 252 2.05 14.61 16.52
C ALA A 252 1.09 15.74 16.12
N ASN A 253 1.63 16.79 15.49
CA ASN A 253 0.90 18.02 15.16
C ASN A 253 1.18 18.50 13.73
N ASP A 254 1.12 17.57 12.78
CA ASP A 254 1.23 17.90 11.36
C ASP A 254 0.12 18.88 10.92
N PRO A 255 0.42 19.87 10.04
CA PRO A 255 -0.61 20.73 9.47
C PRO A 255 -1.63 19.97 8.60
N ASP A 256 -1.24 18.83 7.99
CA ASP A 256 -2.17 17.96 7.28
C ASP A 256 -3.00 17.13 8.27
N PRO A 257 -4.35 17.23 8.26
CA PRO A 257 -5.18 16.51 9.22
C PRO A 257 -5.08 14.98 9.15
N GLN A 258 -4.82 14.40 7.98
CA GLN A 258 -4.69 12.96 7.80
C GLN A 258 -3.35 12.48 8.34
N ILE A 259 -2.27 13.19 8.00
CA ILE A 259 -0.93 12.87 8.54
C ILE A 259 -0.96 13.01 10.07
N LYS A 260 -1.51 14.12 10.58
CA LYS A 260 -1.66 14.34 12.02
C LYS A 260 -2.43 13.20 12.71
N ARG A 261 -3.53 12.75 12.11
CA ARG A 261 -4.30 11.62 12.65
C ARG A 261 -3.44 10.36 12.74
N GLY A 262 -2.66 10.05 11.71
CA GLY A 262 -1.72 8.92 11.73
C GLY A 262 -0.65 9.04 12.82
N GLN A 263 -0.05 10.21 12.97
CA GLN A 263 0.95 10.46 14.01
C GLN A 263 0.37 10.33 15.43
N VAL A 264 -0.86 10.83 15.65
CA VAL A 264 -1.56 10.69 16.93
C VAL A 264 -1.87 9.22 17.23
N CYS A 265 -2.25 8.46 16.21
CA CYS A 265 -2.47 7.03 16.30
C CYS A 265 -1.24 6.26 16.77
N ASP A 266 -0.11 6.49 16.09
CA ASP A 266 1.17 5.92 16.48
C ASP A 266 1.57 6.34 17.89
N ALA A 267 1.45 7.62 18.22
CA ALA A 267 1.77 8.14 19.56
C ALA A 267 0.98 7.40 20.65
N HIS A 268 -0.32 7.18 20.46
CA HIS A 268 -1.14 6.43 21.41
C HIS A 268 -0.70 4.97 21.49
N PHE A 269 -0.60 4.27 20.35
CA PHE A 269 -0.25 2.85 20.34
C PHE A 269 1.11 2.58 20.99
N TYR A 270 2.16 3.25 20.53
CA TYR A 270 3.52 3.01 21.01
C TYR A 270 3.73 3.46 22.46
N THR A 271 3.00 4.48 22.92
CA THR A 271 3.00 4.86 24.35
C THR A 271 2.26 3.82 25.18
N GLY A 272 1.16 3.26 24.67
CA GLY A 272 0.41 2.18 25.33
C GLY A 272 1.26 0.92 25.51
N GLU A 273 2.00 0.54 24.46
CA GLU A 273 3.00 -0.53 24.50
C GLU A 273 4.05 -0.30 25.59
N LEU A 274 4.61 0.90 25.67
CA LEU A 274 5.61 1.23 26.68
C LEU A 274 5.01 1.19 28.10
N ALA A 275 3.80 1.74 28.28
CA ALA A 275 3.09 1.69 29.56
C ALA A 275 2.82 0.24 30.01
N LEU A 276 2.42 -0.63 29.08
CA LEU A 276 2.22 -2.05 29.33
C LEU A 276 3.52 -2.72 29.79
N GLN A 277 4.63 -2.46 29.11
CA GLN A 277 5.96 -2.98 29.48
C GLN A 277 6.43 -2.49 30.86
N GLN A 278 6.02 -1.29 31.27
CA GLN A 278 6.29 -0.73 32.59
C GLN A 278 5.32 -1.22 33.68
N GLY A 279 4.35 -2.06 33.33
CA GLY A 279 3.34 -2.59 34.25
C GLY A 279 2.17 -1.63 34.54
N ASN A 280 2.09 -0.49 33.86
CA ASN A 280 0.99 0.46 33.98
C ASN A 280 -0.18 0.06 33.06
N LYS A 281 -0.92 -0.98 33.48
CA LYS A 281 -1.99 -1.60 32.68
C LYS A 281 -3.16 -0.64 32.40
N ASP A 282 -3.54 0.19 33.36
CA ASP A 282 -4.68 1.10 33.20
C ASP A 282 -4.41 2.15 32.12
N GLU A 283 -3.19 2.69 32.09
CA GLU A 283 -2.77 3.63 31.06
C GLU A 283 -2.62 2.96 29.69
N ALA A 284 -2.05 1.74 29.65
CA ALA A 284 -1.97 0.96 28.43
C ALA A 284 -3.36 0.72 27.81
N LEU A 285 -4.34 0.28 28.61
CA LEU A 285 -5.72 0.08 28.16
C LEU A 285 -6.34 1.36 27.60
N ARG A 286 -6.19 2.49 28.31
CA ARG A 286 -6.69 3.78 27.86
C ARG A 286 -6.12 4.16 26.49
N LEU A 287 -4.81 3.99 26.31
CA LEU A 287 -4.11 4.35 25.09
C LEU A 287 -4.43 3.40 23.92
N PHE A 288 -4.56 2.09 24.18
CA PHE A 288 -4.97 1.15 23.14
C PHE A 288 -6.39 1.42 22.66
N HIS A 289 -7.33 1.78 23.53
CA HIS A 289 -8.66 2.23 23.09
C HIS A 289 -8.58 3.46 22.18
N LEU A 290 -7.75 4.45 22.51
CA LEU A 290 -7.54 5.61 21.63
C LEU A 290 -6.90 5.22 20.28
N ALA A 291 -6.07 4.18 20.26
CA ALA A 291 -5.49 3.63 19.04
C ALA A 291 -6.50 2.79 18.21
N THR A 292 -7.68 2.48 18.73
CA THR A 292 -8.75 1.84 17.92
C THR A 292 -9.54 2.81 17.04
N ASP A 293 -9.40 4.13 17.26
CA ASP A 293 -10.00 5.17 16.40
C ASP A 293 -9.17 5.43 15.11
N CYS A 294 -8.09 4.68 14.93
CA CYS A 294 -7.17 4.79 13.82
C CYS A 294 -7.73 4.20 12.51
N PRO A 295 -7.21 4.64 11.35
CA PRO A 295 -7.53 3.98 10.09
C PRO A 295 -7.20 2.49 10.20
N LYS A 296 -8.14 1.61 9.81
CA LYS A 296 -7.97 0.16 9.97
C LYS A 296 -6.82 -0.43 9.14
N SER A 297 -6.34 0.31 8.15
CA SER A 297 -5.16 -0.02 7.35
C SER A 297 -3.84 0.11 8.13
N PHE A 298 -3.84 0.73 9.32
CA PHE A 298 -2.64 0.91 10.13
C PHE A 298 -2.34 -0.37 10.91
N ILE A 299 -1.07 -0.74 10.97
CA ILE A 299 -0.62 -1.92 11.74
C ILE A 299 -0.89 -1.73 13.23
N GLU A 300 -0.76 -0.49 13.70
CA GLU A 300 -0.99 -0.05 15.07
C GLU A 300 -2.47 -0.21 15.49
N TYR A 301 -3.42 -0.10 14.55
CA TYR A 301 -4.83 -0.41 14.82
C TYR A 301 -4.99 -1.91 15.15
N GLU A 302 -4.47 -2.79 14.29
CA GLU A 302 -4.54 -4.23 14.53
C GLU A 302 -3.77 -4.63 15.79
N GLY A 303 -2.61 -4.01 16.03
CA GLY A 303 -1.82 -4.16 17.25
C GLY A 303 -2.64 -3.81 18.49
N ALA A 304 -3.28 -2.64 18.52
CA ALA A 304 -4.11 -2.20 19.65
C ALA A 304 -5.26 -3.17 19.93
N ILE A 305 -5.94 -3.66 18.88
CA ILE A 305 -7.01 -4.67 19.00
C ILE A 305 -6.48 -5.98 19.61
N ALA A 306 -5.31 -6.44 19.15
CA ALA A 306 -4.66 -7.64 19.69
C ALA A 306 -4.27 -7.48 21.16
N GLU A 307 -3.74 -6.32 21.55
CA GLU A 307 -3.38 -6.01 22.94
C GLU A 307 -4.59 -5.93 23.86
N LEU A 308 -5.66 -5.24 23.45
CA LEU A 308 -6.91 -5.20 24.21
C LEU A 308 -7.46 -6.61 24.47
N LYS A 309 -7.46 -7.45 23.43
CA LYS A 309 -7.88 -8.86 23.55
C LYS A 309 -6.96 -9.66 24.49
N ALA A 310 -5.65 -9.47 24.41
CA ALA A 310 -4.68 -10.11 25.30
C ALA A 310 -4.85 -9.68 26.77
N LEU A 311 -5.33 -8.46 26.99
CA LEU A 311 -5.65 -7.91 28.31
C LEU A 311 -7.06 -8.28 28.80
N GLY A 312 -7.81 -9.10 28.04
CA GLY A 312 -9.14 -9.59 28.42
C GLY A 312 -10.27 -8.59 28.18
N VAL A 313 -10.01 -7.53 27.40
CA VAL A 313 -11.01 -6.55 26.97
C VAL A 313 -11.53 -6.96 25.60
N THR A 314 -12.86 -6.95 25.42
CA THR A 314 -13.44 -7.07 24.08
C THR A 314 -13.37 -5.68 23.44
N PRO A 315 -12.64 -5.52 22.33
CA PRO A 315 -12.48 -4.22 21.67
C PRO A 315 -13.79 -3.62 21.16
#